data_AF-A0A284QZB5-F1
#
_entry.id   AF-A0A284QZB5-F1
#
_cell.length_a   1.000
_cell.length_b   1.000
_cell.length_c   1.000
_cell.angle_alpha   90.00
_cell.angle_beta   90.00
_cell.angle_gamma   90.00
#
_symmetry.space_group_name_H-M   'P 1'
#
loop_
_entity.id
_entity.type
_entity.pdbx_description
1 polymer ?
#
loop_
_entity_poly.entity_id
_entity_poly.type
_entity_poly.pdbx_seq_one_letter_code
_entity_poly.pdbx_strand_id
1 'polypeptide(L)'
;MSTRSYKEAIECLNSLQSNAVVLEAVRASGGRSSAFAIPEMLEYLERIGYSPDDLNALNVIHITGTKGKGSTSAFTSNILQHAKPEWKIGLYTSPHLVAVRERIRVNGEPISEEQFTKYFFEIWEKLEKNDTRKNESTPAKPGYFRYLTLLAFHAFLDMKVDATVLEVGVGGTYDSTNIVPKPAVTGITALGIDHVTVLGKTLKEIAWQKGGIFKEGIPAFTMEQPQEGMEVLCERSKELKASSFTITPLLPGISDAKLGLAGVHQIQNANLAVYLAQTFLQTDVSLNDYVIEGLKKTSWPGRCQTVSDLSSQNLTWFLDGAHTLESLDCCMRWHVSPGVGLPEKSTSARPKRILVFNCTSGRSGSSFLSAMYAKLSAQLQLHQSLETPERYFDEVIFCTNVTYTDGCFKGGKYEV
;
A
#
# COMPACT_ATOMS: atom_id res chain seq x y z
N MET A 1 29.81 -11.84 20.94
CA MET A 1 28.40 -12.01 20.52
C MET A 1 28.40 -12.04 19.02
N SER A 2 27.84 -13.07 18.39
CA SER A 2 27.67 -13.07 16.92
C SER A 2 26.86 -11.84 16.54
N THR A 3 27.43 -10.89 15.81
CA THR A 3 26.71 -9.74 15.28
C THR A 3 25.75 -10.26 14.22
N ARG A 4 24.48 -10.45 14.60
CA ARG A 4 23.46 -10.92 13.67
C ARG A 4 23.33 -9.97 12.50
N SER A 5 23.18 -10.50 11.29
CA SER A 5 23.19 -9.71 10.05
C SER A 5 21.78 -9.48 9.48
N TYR A 6 21.65 -8.49 8.61
CA TYR A 6 20.40 -8.25 7.87
C TYR A 6 20.01 -9.47 7.02
N LYS A 7 20.98 -10.14 6.39
CA LYS A 7 20.74 -11.36 5.62
C LYS A 7 20.10 -12.46 6.47
N GLU A 8 20.61 -12.70 7.68
CA GLU A 8 20.04 -13.67 8.62
C GLU A 8 18.62 -13.28 9.05
N ALA A 9 18.36 -11.99 9.30
CA ALA A 9 17.00 -11.51 9.61
C ALA A 9 16.02 -11.81 8.47
N ILE A 10 16.44 -11.64 7.21
CA ILE A 10 15.62 -11.95 6.03
C ILE A 10 15.39 -13.46 5.89
N GLU A 11 16.40 -14.30 6.12
CA GLU A 11 16.26 -15.76 6.10
C GLU A 11 15.27 -16.25 7.17
N CYS A 12 15.40 -15.76 8.40
CA CYS A 12 14.45 -16.04 9.48
C CYS A 12 13.04 -15.52 9.18
N LEU A 13 12.90 -14.33 8.60
CA LEU A 13 11.60 -13.80 8.22
C LEU A 13 10.94 -14.67 7.15
N ASN A 14 11.70 -15.09 6.14
CA ASN A 14 11.18 -15.92 5.04
C ASN A 14 10.78 -17.32 5.51
N SER A 15 11.38 -17.85 6.58
CA SER A 15 10.93 -19.12 7.18
C SER A 15 9.55 -19.02 7.85
N LEU A 16 9.01 -17.80 8.06
CA LEU A 16 7.66 -17.56 8.56
C LEU A 16 6.59 -17.52 7.45
N GLN A 17 6.98 -17.74 6.19
CA GLN A 17 6.01 -17.87 5.10
C GLN A 17 5.31 -19.22 5.19
N SER A 18 3.99 -19.21 5.04
CA SER A 18 3.22 -20.45 4.92
C SER A 18 3.45 -21.03 3.54
N ASN A 19 3.92 -22.27 3.45
CA ASN A 19 4.10 -22.97 2.18
C ASN A 19 2.75 -23.03 1.41
N ALA A 20 2.81 -23.07 0.08
CA ALA A 20 1.62 -23.06 -0.79
C ALA A 20 0.57 -24.11 -0.39
N VAL A 21 1.00 -25.28 0.06
CA VAL A 21 0.17 -26.38 0.56
C VAL A 21 -0.63 -26.00 1.83
N VAL A 22 -0.01 -25.24 2.75
CA VAL A 22 -0.68 -24.75 3.98
C VAL A 22 -1.70 -23.67 3.64
N LEU A 23 -1.35 -22.76 2.72
CA LEU A 23 -2.27 -21.75 2.21
C LEU A 23 -3.46 -22.39 1.48
N GLU A 24 -3.24 -23.45 0.70
CA GLU A 24 -4.29 -24.23 0.04
C GLU A 24 -5.16 -25.02 1.04
N ALA A 25 -4.59 -25.57 2.11
CA ALA A 25 -5.37 -26.23 3.16
C ALA A 25 -6.23 -25.23 3.97
N VAL A 26 -5.70 -24.04 4.28
CA VAL A 26 -6.49 -22.95 4.90
C VAL A 26 -7.60 -22.48 3.95
N ARG A 27 -7.31 -22.39 2.64
CA ARG A 27 -8.31 -22.09 1.60
C ARG A 27 -9.39 -23.18 1.48
N ALA A 28 -9.01 -24.46 1.55
CA ALA A 28 -9.91 -25.60 1.41
C ALA A 28 -10.79 -25.84 2.66
N SER A 29 -10.32 -25.43 3.84
CA SER A 29 -11.07 -25.55 5.11
C SER A 29 -12.09 -24.43 5.34
N GLY A 30 -12.38 -23.60 4.32
CA GLY A 30 -13.26 -22.44 4.47
C GLY A 30 -12.66 -21.32 5.32
N GLY A 31 -11.34 -21.33 5.52
CA GLY A 31 -10.62 -20.38 6.36
C GLY A 31 -10.80 -20.64 7.85
N ARG A 32 -10.13 -21.65 8.42
CA ARG A 32 -9.68 -21.52 9.82
C ARG A 32 -8.74 -20.30 9.88
N SER A 33 -8.94 -19.22 10.63
CA SER A 33 -10.04 -18.78 11.51
C SER A 33 -9.93 -17.26 11.69
N SER A 34 -10.79 -16.47 11.04
CA SER A 34 -10.86 -15.02 11.29
C SER A 34 -11.08 -14.69 12.77
N ALA A 35 -11.79 -15.56 13.50
CA ALA A 35 -12.05 -15.42 14.92
C ALA A 35 -10.80 -15.46 15.80
N PHE A 36 -9.72 -16.15 15.40
CA PHE A 36 -8.47 -16.20 16.18
C PHE A 36 -7.43 -15.17 15.74
N ALA A 37 -7.59 -14.54 14.56
CA ALA A 37 -6.58 -13.64 14.01
C ALA A 37 -6.23 -12.47 14.96
N ILE A 38 -7.24 -11.81 15.52
CA ILE A 38 -7.05 -10.69 16.45
C ILE A 38 -6.59 -11.18 17.84
N PRO A 39 -7.25 -12.18 18.49
CA PRO A 39 -6.77 -12.73 19.76
C PRO A 39 -5.31 -13.17 19.74
N GLU A 40 -4.90 -13.90 18.70
CA GLU A 40 -3.50 -14.33 18.57
C GLU A 40 -2.56 -13.13 18.33
N MET A 41 -3.00 -12.08 17.60
CA MET A 41 -2.15 -10.87 17.42
C MET A 41 -1.92 -10.15 18.74
N LEU A 42 -2.96 -10.05 19.57
CA LEU A 42 -2.87 -9.48 20.92
C LEU A 42 -1.98 -10.33 21.83
N GLU A 43 -2.05 -11.66 21.70
CA GLU A 43 -1.15 -12.58 22.41
C GLU A 43 0.32 -12.37 22.00
N TYR A 44 0.61 -12.25 20.70
CA TYR A 44 1.98 -11.97 20.26
C TYR A 44 2.46 -10.59 20.72
N LEU A 45 1.59 -9.57 20.73
CA LEU A 45 1.89 -8.24 21.24
C LEU A 45 2.30 -8.29 22.73
N GLU A 46 1.53 -9.01 23.55
CA GLU A 46 1.84 -9.22 24.97
C GLU A 46 3.17 -9.95 25.16
N ARG A 47 3.41 -10.99 24.36
CA ARG A 47 4.65 -11.78 24.42
C ARG A 47 5.90 -10.96 24.07
N ILE A 48 5.78 -9.91 23.26
CA ILE A 48 6.87 -8.97 22.96
C ILE A 48 6.94 -7.79 23.93
N GLY A 49 6.13 -7.81 24.99
CA GLY A 49 6.16 -6.86 26.10
C GLY A 49 5.35 -5.59 25.90
N TYR A 50 4.33 -5.63 25.04
CA TYR A 50 3.42 -4.50 24.83
C TYR A 50 1.98 -4.89 25.15
N SER A 51 1.22 -3.92 25.63
CA SER A 51 -0.23 -3.97 25.71
C SER A 51 -0.86 -3.25 24.51
N PRO A 52 -2.14 -3.48 24.19
CA PRO A 52 -2.84 -2.72 23.15
C PRO A 52 -2.84 -1.21 23.42
N ASP A 53 -2.87 -0.80 24.69
CA ASP A 53 -2.88 0.61 25.07
C ASP A 53 -1.57 1.33 24.75
N ASP A 54 -0.43 0.62 24.77
CA ASP A 54 0.87 1.17 24.34
C ASP A 54 0.83 1.62 22.87
N LEU A 55 0.02 0.96 22.03
CA LEU A 55 -0.12 1.34 20.62
C LEU A 55 -0.81 2.70 20.42
N ASN A 56 -1.50 3.24 21.44
CA ASN A 56 -2.10 4.56 21.35
C ASN A 56 -1.04 5.67 21.24
N ALA A 57 0.18 5.43 21.75
CA ALA A 57 1.30 6.38 21.61
C ALA A 57 1.72 6.59 20.15
N LEU A 58 1.32 5.71 19.22
CA LEU A 58 1.65 5.80 17.80
C LEU A 58 0.81 6.81 17.01
N ASN A 59 -0.26 7.37 17.61
CA ASN A 59 -1.13 8.37 16.99
C ASN A 59 -1.53 7.98 15.54
N VAL A 60 -2.28 6.88 15.44
CA VAL A 60 -2.47 6.18 14.17
C VAL A 60 -3.55 6.83 13.29
N ILE A 61 -3.21 7.03 12.01
CA ILE A 61 -4.15 7.24 10.91
C ILE A 61 -4.30 5.89 10.18
N HIS A 62 -5.45 5.24 10.31
CA HIS A 62 -5.63 3.86 9.85
C HIS A 62 -6.37 3.82 8.50
N ILE A 63 -5.73 3.25 7.48
CA ILE A 63 -6.22 3.33 6.09
C ILE A 63 -6.43 1.92 5.52
N THR A 64 -7.63 1.65 4.99
CA THR A 64 -7.93 0.46 4.18
C THR A 64 -8.61 0.83 2.87
N GLY A 65 -8.96 -0.18 2.06
CA GLY A 65 -9.56 -0.03 0.74
C GLY A 65 -9.10 -1.12 -0.23
N THR A 66 -9.68 -1.19 -1.42
CA THR A 66 -9.26 -2.14 -2.45
C THR A 66 -8.14 -1.53 -3.28
N LYS A 67 -8.37 -0.36 -3.87
CA LYS A 67 -7.38 0.40 -4.63
C LYS A 67 -7.15 1.76 -3.98
N GLY A 68 -5.94 2.29 -4.09
CA GLY A 68 -5.59 3.63 -3.56
C GLY A 68 -5.00 3.66 -2.15
N LYS A 69 -5.08 2.57 -1.35
CA LYS A 69 -4.53 2.50 0.02
C LYS A 69 -3.11 3.06 0.16
N GLY A 70 -2.16 2.49 -0.60
CA GLY A 70 -0.76 2.94 -0.58
C GLY A 70 -0.60 4.39 -1.05
N SER A 71 -1.32 4.81 -2.09
CA SER A 71 -1.27 6.20 -2.58
C SER A 71 -1.83 7.20 -1.58
N THR A 72 -3.00 6.94 -0.99
CA THR A 72 -3.57 7.77 0.09
C THR A 72 -2.63 7.78 1.28
N SER A 73 -2.03 6.65 1.66
CA SER A 73 -1.07 6.59 2.77
C SER A 73 0.19 7.44 2.49
N ALA A 74 0.70 7.40 1.26
CA ALA A 74 1.84 8.20 0.81
C ALA A 74 1.53 9.71 0.81
N PHE A 75 0.36 10.11 0.31
CA PHE A 75 -0.12 11.49 0.35
C PHE A 75 -0.29 11.97 1.79
N THR A 76 -0.97 11.20 2.64
CA THR A 76 -1.18 11.55 4.05
C THR A 76 0.16 11.74 4.76
N SER A 77 1.10 10.80 4.59
CA SER A 77 2.43 10.89 5.20
C SER A 77 3.19 12.14 4.73
N ASN A 78 3.15 12.47 3.44
CA ASN A 78 3.82 13.67 2.91
C ASN A 78 3.17 14.97 3.39
N ILE A 79 1.85 15.04 3.46
CA ILE A 79 1.14 16.21 4.00
C ILE A 79 1.56 16.44 5.45
N LEU A 80 1.61 15.39 6.27
CA LEU A 80 2.03 15.51 7.67
C LEU A 80 3.49 15.96 7.81
N GLN A 81 4.40 15.42 6.99
CA GLN A 81 5.81 15.84 6.97
C GLN A 81 5.96 17.33 6.62
N HIS A 82 5.12 17.86 5.73
CA HIS A 82 5.13 19.29 5.39
C HIS A 82 4.45 20.15 6.45
N ALA A 83 3.40 19.64 7.08
CA ALA A 83 2.69 20.34 8.15
C ALA A 83 3.52 20.44 9.44
N LYS A 84 4.31 19.40 9.73
CA LYS A 84 5.13 19.23 10.94
C LYS A 84 6.52 18.70 10.59
N PRO A 85 7.41 19.54 10.01
CA PRO A 85 8.76 19.11 9.61
C PRO A 85 9.62 18.58 10.75
N GLU A 86 9.29 18.91 11.99
CA GLU A 86 9.96 18.48 13.21
C GLU A 86 9.51 17.09 13.70
N TRP A 87 8.40 16.56 13.17
CA TRP A 87 7.85 15.27 13.58
C TRP A 87 8.54 14.10 12.86
N LYS A 88 8.59 12.97 13.56
CA LYS A 88 8.86 11.66 12.98
C LYS A 88 7.53 11.03 12.56
N ILE A 89 7.29 10.96 11.27
CA ILE A 89 6.10 10.37 10.67
C ILE A 89 6.43 8.93 10.24
N GLY A 90 5.89 7.97 10.98
CA GLY A 90 5.91 6.55 10.63
C GLY A 90 4.94 6.25 9.49
N LEU A 91 5.33 5.39 8.57
CA LEU A 91 4.48 4.88 7.49
C LEU A 91 4.68 3.37 7.36
N TYR A 92 3.61 2.60 7.59
CA TYR A 92 3.59 1.16 7.37
C TYR A 92 2.71 0.81 6.16
N THR A 93 3.30 0.17 5.15
CA THR A 93 2.63 -0.13 3.87
C THR A 93 2.89 -1.54 3.36
N SER A 94 2.06 -2.00 2.43
CA SER A 94 2.25 -3.31 1.79
C SER A 94 1.71 -3.41 0.35
N PRO A 95 2.29 -4.28 -0.50
CA PRO A 95 3.58 -4.96 -0.34
C PRO A 95 4.79 -4.01 -0.53
N HIS A 96 6.01 -4.52 -0.44
CA HIS A 96 7.22 -3.83 -0.92
C HIS A 96 7.44 -4.09 -2.42
N LEU A 97 8.21 -3.23 -3.07
CA LEU A 97 8.63 -3.36 -4.47
C LEU A 97 9.98 -4.07 -4.59
N VAL A 98 11.01 -3.61 -3.86
CA VAL A 98 12.37 -4.15 -3.95
C VAL A 98 12.82 -4.79 -2.65
N ALA A 99 12.72 -4.08 -1.53
CA ALA A 99 13.23 -4.52 -0.22
C ALA A 99 12.14 -4.49 0.86
N VAL A 100 12.13 -5.48 1.76
CA VAL A 100 11.12 -5.58 2.83
C VAL A 100 11.06 -4.36 3.74
N ARG A 101 12.19 -3.67 3.92
CA ARG A 101 12.31 -2.43 4.70
C ARG A 101 11.41 -1.31 4.16
N GLU A 102 11.06 -1.31 2.88
CA GLU A 102 10.13 -0.33 2.29
C GLU A 102 8.74 -0.35 2.93
N ARG A 103 8.38 -1.45 3.60
CA ARG A 103 7.14 -1.56 4.36
C ARG A 103 7.15 -0.69 5.62
N ILE A 104 8.30 -0.30 6.14
CA ILE A 104 8.46 0.44 7.40
C ILE A 104 9.33 1.66 7.12
N ARG A 105 8.67 2.81 6.98
CA ARG A 105 9.33 4.08 6.65
C ARG A 105 9.18 5.07 7.79
N VAL A 106 10.16 5.95 7.95
CA VAL A 106 10.08 7.12 8.82
C VAL A 106 10.54 8.33 8.01
N ASN A 107 9.69 9.36 7.93
CA ASN A 107 9.94 10.56 7.13
C ASN A 107 10.28 10.25 5.66
N GLY A 108 9.50 9.36 5.04
CA GLY A 108 9.63 8.98 3.64
C GLY A 108 10.65 7.88 3.36
N GLU A 109 11.64 7.69 4.23
CA GLU A 109 12.74 6.75 4.02
C GLU A 109 12.50 5.38 4.68
N PRO A 110 12.79 4.25 4.01
CA PRO A 110 12.82 2.95 4.65
C PRO A 110 13.80 2.93 5.82
N ILE A 111 13.45 2.23 6.91
CA ILE A 111 14.43 2.01 8.00
C ILE A 111 15.69 1.34 7.45
N SER A 112 16.84 1.60 8.09
CA SER A 112 18.13 1.06 7.66
C SER A 112 18.21 -0.46 7.85
N GLU A 113 19.21 -1.10 7.26
CA GLU A 113 19.44 -2.54 7.47
C GLU A 113 19.78 -2.84 8.92
N GLU A 114 20.55 -1.97 9.57
CA GLU A 114 20.92 -2.06 10.99
C GLU A 114 19.68 -1.91 11.88
N GLN A 115 18.82 -0.92 11.60
CA GLN A 115 17.58 -0.71 12.34
C GLN A 115 16.63 -1.92 12.17
N PHE A 116 16.43 -2.38 10.94
CA PHE A 116 15.60 -3.56 10.68
C PHE A 116 16.12 -4.79 11.42
N THR A 117 17.44 -5.04 11.35
CA THR A 117 18.08 -6.18 12.01
C THR A 117 17.94 -6.11 13.54
N LYS A 118 18.15 -4.93 14.12
CA LYS A 118 17.94 -4.67 15.56
C LYS A 118 16.51 -5.05 15.96
N TYR A 119 15.51 -4.39 15.36
CA TYR A 119 14.11 -4.57 15.75
C TYR A 119 13.57 -5.97 15.46
N PHE A 120 14.03 -6.59 14.37
CA PHE A 120 13.72 -7.98 14.07
C PHE A 120 14.17 -8.89 15.20
N PHE A 121 15.46 -8.84 15.57
CA PHE A 121 15.97 -9.79 16.55
C PHE A 121 15.53 -9.49 17.98
N GLU A 122 15.23 -8.24 18.33
CA GLU A 122 14.58 -7.89 19.60
C GLU A 122 13.22 -8.59 19.74
N ILE A 123 12.38 -8.57 18.70
CA ILE A 123 11.11 -9.30 18.68
C ILE A 123 11.33 -10.81 18.67
N TRP A 124 12.24 -11.29 17.82
CA TRP A 124 12.53 -12.71 17.66
C TRP A 124 12.91 -13.35 19.01
N GLU A 125 13.81 -12.72 19.74
CA GLU A 125 14.29 -13.19 21.05
C GLU A 125 13.22 -13.09 22.13
N LYS A 126 12.40 -12.04 22.13
CA LYS A 126 11.28 -11.91 23.07
C LYS A 126 10.27 -13.05 22.90
N LEU A 127 9.93 -13.39 21.67
CA LEU A 127 9.03 -14.50 21.36
C LEU A 127 9.61 -15.86 21.75
N GLU A 128 10.93 -16.05 21.65
CA GLU A 128 11.61 -17.28 22.08
C GLU A 128 11.72 -17.39 23.59
N LYS A 129 11.98 -16.27 24.27
CA LYS A 129 12.08 -16.22 25.73
C LYS A 129 10.72 -16.41 26.40
N ASN A 130 9.66 -15.91 25.78
CA ASN A 130 8.28 -16.06 26.25
C ASN A 130 7.48 -16.99 25.34
N ASP A 131 7.58 -18.29 25.57
CA ASP A 131 6.81 -19.31 24.85
C ASP A 131 5.50 -19.71 25.55
N THR A 132 5.05 -18.93 26.54
CA THR A 132 3.75 -19.16 27.19
C THR A 132 2.64 -18.74 26.24
N ARG A 133 1.92 -19.74 25.71
CA ARG A 133 0.83 -19.53 24.75
C ARG A 133 -0.53 -19.66 25.43
N LYS A 134 -1.45 -18.71 25.15
CA LYS A 134 -2.82 -18.75 25.71
C LYS A 134 -3.67 -19.87 25.10
N ASN A 135 -3.33 -20.26 23.87
CA ASN A 135 -3.90 -21.39 23.19
C ASN A 135 -2.76 -22.26 22.64
N GLU A 136 -2.79 -23.56 22.91
CA GLU A 136 -1.77 -24.51 22.43
C GLU A 136 -1.65 -24.54 20.90
N SER A 137 -2.73 -24.19 20.20
CA SER A 137 -2.76 -24.10 18.74
C SER A 137 -2.18 -22.79 18.17
N THR A 138 -1.94 -21.77 19.01
CA THR A 138 -1.25 -20.55 18.58
C THR A 138 0.19 -20.93 18.17
N PRO A 139 0.67 -20.56 16.97
CA PRO A 139 2.06 -20.83 16.60
C PRO A 139 3.07 -20.15 17.54
N ALA A 140 4.28 -20.71 17.67
CA ALA A 140 5.32 -20.11 18.50
C ALA A 140 5.71 -18.70 18.01
N LYS A 141 5.71 -18.48 16.69
CA LYS A 141 5.96 -17.18 16.05
C LYS A 141 4.85 -16.87 15.04
N PRO A 142 4.46 -15.60 14.90
CA PRO A 142 3.46 -15.20 13.93
C PRO A 142 3.94 -15.45 12.49
N GLY A 143 3.01 -15.70 11.58
CA GLY A 143 3.32 -15.78 10.16
C GLY A 143 3.85 -14.45 9.60
N TYR A 144 4.49 -14.52 8.43
CA TYR A 144 5.23 -13.43 7.79
C TYR A 144 4.63 -12.02 7.94
N PHE A 145 3.37 -11.82 7.54
CA PHE A 145 2.74 -10.50 7.57
C PHE A 145 2.49 -9.99 9.00
N ARG A 146 2.05 -10.88 9.89
CA ARG A 146 1.77 -10.60 11.29
C ARG A 146 3.05 -10.21 12.05
N TYR A 147 4.14 -10.92 11.75
CA TYR A 147 5.46 -10.60 12.28
C TYR A 147 5.92 -9.20 11.84
N LEU A 148 5.80 -8.86 10.56
CA LEU A 148 6.16 -7.53 10.06
C LEU A 148 5.34 -6.40 10.67
N THR A 149 4.05 -6.64 10.95
CA THR A 149 3.21 -5.65 11.64
C THR A 149 3.70 -5.42 13.08
N LEU A 150 4.08 -6.48 13.81
CA LEU A 150 4.69 -6.33 15.14
C LEU A 150 6.05 -5.61 15.06
N LEU A 151 6.86 -5.90 14.03
CA LEU A 151 8.12 -5.21 13.77
C LEU A 151 7.91 -3.71 13.54
N ALA A 152 6.91 -3.33 12.76
CA ALA A 152 6.56 -1.94 12.54
C ALA A 152 6.13 -1.24 13.84
N PHE A 153 5.25 -1.86 14.64
CA PHE A 153 4.86 -1.29 15.93
C PHE A 153 6.05 -1.12 16.88
N HIS A 154 6.89 -2.15 17.00
CA HIS A 154 8.07 -2.08 17.86
C HIS A 154 9.06 -0.99 17.41
N ALA A 155 9.35 -0.91 16.11
CA ALA A 155 10.24 0.10 15.55
C ALA A 155 9.68 1.52 15.79
N PHE A 156 8.40 1.75 15.52
CA PHE A 156 7.79 3.05 15.71
C PHE A 156 7.70 3.49 17.17
N LEU A 157 7.43 2.57 18.10
CA LEU A 157 7.47 2.83 19.53
C LEU A 157 8.89 3.16 20.02
N ASP A 158 9.91 2.39 19.62
CA ASP A 158 11.31 2.63 20.00
C ASP A 158 11.84 3.94 19.42
N MET A 159 11.52 4.24 18.15
CA MET A 159 11.90 5.47 17.48
C MET A 159 11.12 6.70 17.98
N LYS A 160 10.05 6.49 18.76
CA LYS A 160 9.13 7.51 19.28
C LYS A 160 8.58 8.39 18.16
N VAL A 161 7.91 7.77 17.20
CA VAL A 161 7.23 8.51 16.13
C VAL A 161 6.10 9.36 16.70
N ASP A 162 5.90 10.54 16.14
CA ASP A 162 4.84 11.47 16.58
C ASP A 162 3.48 11.14 15.94
N ALA A 163 3.51 10.54 14.75
CA ALA A 163 2.34 10.09 14.01
C ALA A 163 2.65 8.84 13.19
N THR A 164 1.64 7.98 13.00
CA THR A 164 1.78 6.77 12.18
C THR A 164 0.67 6.67 11.15
N VAL A 165 1.02 6.63 9.88
CA VAL A 165 0.10 6.23 8.80
C VAL A 165 0.17 4.72 8.64
N LEU A 166 -0.92 4.02 8.99
CA LEU A 166 -0.98 2.57 9.07
C LEU A 166 -1.86 2.04 7.93
N GLU A 167 -1.25 1.43 6.91
CA GLU A 167 -1.98 0.76 5.84
C GLU A 167 -2.38 -0.66 6.27
N VAL A 168 -3.66 -0.99 6.09
CA VAL A 168 -4.16 -2.35 6.23
C VAL A 168 -3.60 -3.24 5.13
N GLY A 169 -3.16 -4.46 5.48
CA GLY A 169 -2.73 -5.45 4.51
C GLY A 169 -3.89 -5.96 3.66
N VAL A 170 -4.81 -6.70 4.29
CA VAL A 170 -5.97 -7.29 3.62
C VAL A 170 -7.21 -7.16 4.49
N GLY A 171 -8.31 -6.66 3.91
CA GLY A 171 -9.59 -6.53 4.61
C GLY A 171 -9.63 -5.35 5.56
N GLY A 172 -9.74 -5.61 6.86
CA GLY A 172 -9.85 -4.59 7.91
C GLY A 172 -10.14 -5.24 9.27
N THR A 173 -11.35 -5.80 9.44
CA THR A 173 -11.84 -6.41 10.69
C THR A 173 -10.83 -7.34 11.35
N TYR A 174 -10.26 -8.25 10.56
CA TYR A 174 -9.34 -9.29 11.04
C TYR A 174 -7.88 -9.05 10.63
N ASP A 175 -7.57 -7.86 10.12
CA ASP A 175 -6.21 -7.52 9.72
C ASP A 175 -5.32 -7.34 10.95
N SER A 176 -4.04 -7.69 10.80
CA SER A 176 -3.05 -7.60 11.87
C SER A 176 -2.85 -6.19 12.42
N THR A 177 -3.12 -5.18 11.60
CA THR A 177 -3.05 -3.77 12.01
C THR A 177 -4.23 -3.33 12.87
N ASN A 178 -5.34 -4.07 12.89
CA ASN A 178 -6.57 -3.69 13.58
C ASN A 178 -6.56 -3.94 15.10
N ILE A 179 -5.39 -4.26 15.67
CA ILE A 179 -5.18 -4.32 17.13
C ILE A 179 -4.93 -2.97 17.77
N VAL A 180 -4.73 -1.90 16.98
CA VAL A 180 -4.65 -0.53 17.50
C VAL A 180 -6.03 -0.14 18.05
N PRO A 181 -6.17 0.13 19.36
CA PRO A 181 -7.49 0.33 19.95
C PRO A 181 -8.07 1.71 19.62
N LYS A 182 -7.25 2.77 19.66
CA LYS A 182 -7.69 4.16 19.47
C LYS A 182 -6.87 4.88 18.39
N PRO A 183 -7.08 4.58 17.09
CA PRO A 183 -6.56 5.44 16.03
C PRO A 183 -7.17 6.84 16.12
N ALA A 184 -6.45 7.85 15.66
CA ALA A 184 -6.93 9.22 15.66
C ALA A 184 -7.99 9.47 14.57
N VAL A 185 -7.89 8.77 13.44
CA VAL A 185 -8.85 8.83 12.34
C VAL A 185 -8.74 7.57 11.48
N THR A 186 -9.85 7.18 10.86
CA THR A 186 -9.93 6.00 9.97
C THR A 186 -10.39 6.39 8.57
N GLY A 187 -9.80 5.77 7.55
CA GLY A 187 -10.05 6.09 6.15
C GLY A 187 -10.24 4.86 5.26
N ILE A 188 -11.25 4.87 4.40
CA ILE A 188 -11.51 3.82 3.42
C ILE A 188 -11.40 4.38 2.00
N THR A 189 -10.40 3.90 1.25
CA THR A 189 -10.22 4.21 -0.17
C THR A 189 -11.19 3.40 -1.04
N ALA A 190 -11.10 3.55 -2.37
CA ALA A 190 -12.02 2.91 -3.31
C ALA A 190 -12.20 1.40 -3.04
N LEU A 191 -13.46 1.00 -2.90
CA LEU A 191 -13.88 -0.39 -2.84
C LEU A 191 -13.91 -0.99 -4.25
N GLY A 192 -13.66 -2.29 -4.33
CA GLY A 192 -13.71 -3.04 -5.56
C GLY A 192 -13.58 -4.52 -5.27
N ILE A 193 -14.03 -5.34 -6.21
CA ILE A 193 -13.91 -6.80 -6.11
C ILE A 193 -12.43 -7.17 -6.27
N ASP A 194 -11.81 -7.57 -5.17
CA ASP A 194 -10.43 -8.05 -5.11
C ASP A 194 -10.32 -9.00 -3.91
N HIS A 195 -9.34 -9.90 -3.92
CA HIS A 195 -9.14 -10.88 -2.84
C HIS A 195 -10.39 -11.71 -2.48
N VAL A 196 -11.17 -12.13 -3.49
CA VAL A 196 -12.46 -12.83 -3.29
C VAL A 196 -12.39 -14.09 -2.42
N THR A 197 -11.22 -14.71 -2.34
CA THR A 197 -10.98 -15.89 -1.50
C THR A 197 -10.84 -15.57 -0.01
N VAL A 198 -10.58 -14.32 0.35
CA VAL A 198 -10.35 -13.88 1.74
C VAL A 198 -11.46 -12.95 2.23
N LEU A 199 -11.97 -12.06 1.36
CA LEU A 199 -12.87 -10.98 1.75
C LEU A 199 -14.34 -11.22 1.42
N GLY A 200 -14.65 -12.29 0.67
CA GLY A 200 -15.98 -12.56 0.14
C GLY A 200 -16.08 -12.26 -1.36
N LYS A 201 -17.18 -12.72 -1.97
CA LYS A 201 -17.41 -12.63 -3.41
C LYS A 201 -18.19 -11.38 -3.81
N THR A 202 -18.74 -10.66 -2.83
CA THR A 202 -19.61 -9.50 -3.05
C THR A 202 -18.98 -8.22 -2.49
N LEU A 203 -19.36 -7.08 -3.06
CA LEU A 203 -18.89 -5.79 -2.56
C LEU A 203 -19.37 -5.52 -1.11
N LYS A 204 -20.54 -6.05 -0.74
CA LYS A 204 -21.08 -5.97 0.63
C LYS A 204 -20.18 -6.66 1.66
N GLU A 205 -19.72 -7.88 1.37
CA GLU A 205 -18.79 -8.60 2.26
C GLU A 205 -17.44 -7.88 2.36
N ILE A 206 -16.95 -7.35 1.23
CA ILE A 206 -15.70 -6.57 1.18
C ILE A 206 -15.83 -5.28 2.00
N ALA A 207 -16.96 -4.57 1.86
CA ALA A 207 -17.26 -3.36 2.63
C ALA A 207 -17.37 -3.68 4.12
N TRP A 208 -18.01 -4.77 4.52
CA TRP A 208 -18.11 -5.19 5.92
C TRP A 208 -16.74 -5.43 6.54
N GLN A 209 -15.87 -6.16 5.83
CA GLN A 209 -14.49 -6.42 6.24
C GLN A 209 -13.71 -5.12 6.39
N LYS A 210 -13.82 -4.19 5.44
CA LYS A 210 -13.07 -2.93 5.47
C LYS A 210 -13.59 -1.96 6.52
N GLY A 211 -14.91 -1.88 6.71
CA GLY A 211 -15.55 -1.09 7.75
C GLY A 211 -15.17 -1.51 9.17
N GLY A 212 -14.58 -2.70 9.35
CA GLY A 212 -14.09 -3.16 10.66
C GLY A 212 -12.91 -2.38 11.24
N ILE A 213 -12.30 -1.45 10.49
CA ILE A 213 -11.30 -0.54 11.05
C ILE A 213 -11.91 0.63 11.81
N PHE A 214 -13.21 0.92 11.64
CA PHE A 214 -13.88 1.98 12.40
C PHE A 214 -13.85 1.67 13.90
N LYS A 215 -13.74 2.70 14.73
CA LYS A 215 -13.61 2.57 16.18
C LYS A 215 -14.52 3.55 16.91
N GLU A 216 -14.94 3.17 18.11
CA GLU A 216 -15.85 3.95 18.94
C GLU A 216 -15.28 5.35 19.22
N GLY A 217 -16.07 6.38 18.92
CA GLY A 217 -15.69 7.78 19.12
C GLY A 217 -14.61 8.31 18.18
N ILE A 218 -14.22 7.55 17.14
CA ILE A 218 -13.21 7.95 16.16
C ILE A 218 -13.87 8.36 14.84
N PRO A 219 -13.43 9.45 14.18
CA PRO A 219 -13.97 9.86 12.89
C PRO A 219 -13.62 8.87 11.78
N ALA A 220 -14.60 8.59 10.92
CA ALA A 220 -14.48 7.70 9.78
C ALA A 220 -14.72 8.44 8.46
N PHE A 221 -13.78 8.33 7.52
CA PHE A 221 -13.86 8.92 6.20
C PHE A 221 -13.87 7.87 5.10
N THR A 222 -14.61 8.13 4.03
CA THR A 222 -14.55 7.37 2.79
C THR A 222 -14.66 8.32 1.60
N MET A 223 -14.17 7.90 0.44
CA MET A 223 -14.59 8.48 -0.83
C MET A 223 -15.96 7.93 -1.26
N GLU A 224 -16.50 8.44 -2.36
CA GLU A 224 -17.71 7.88 -2.99
C GLU A 224 -17.50 6.39 -3.33
N GLN A 225 -18.51 5.56 -3.07
CA GLN A 225 -18.47 4.12 -3.29
C GLN A 225 -19.72 3.69 -4.06
N PRO A 226 -19.71 2.51 -4.71
CA PRO A 226 -20.95 1.92 -5.19
C PRO A 226 -21.96 1.75 -4.04
N GLN A 227 -23.25 1.97 -4.34
CA GLN A 227 -24.32 2.06 -3.35
C GLN A 227 -24.30 0.92 -2.33
N GLU A 228 -24.20 -0.34 -2.81
CA GLU A 228 -24.20 -1.51 -1.93
C GLU A 228 -23.02 -1.56 -0.94
N GLY A 229 -21.87 -1.00 -1.31
CA GLY A 229 -20.71 -0.87 -0.42
C GLY A 229 -20.89 0.29 0.55
N MET A 230 -21.42 1.43 0.07
CA MET A 230 -21.68 2.62 0.89
C MET A 230 -22.69 2.33 2.00
N GLU A 231 -23.78 1.62 1.70
CA GLU A 231 -24.79 1.20 2.68
C GLU A 231 -24.14 0.42 3.84
N VAL A 232 -23.32 -0.58 3.51
CA VAL A 232 -22.62 -1.39 4.52
C VAL A 232 -21.61 -0.56 5.32
N LEU A 233 -20.85 0.34 4.70
CA LEU A 233 -19.93 1.21 5.44
C LEU A 233 -20.67 2.13 6.41
N CYS A 234 -21.82 2.69 5.99
CA CYS A 234 -22.67 3.49 6.86
C CYS A 234 -23.20 2.68 8.05
N GLU A 235 -23.70 1.46 7.82
CA GLU A 235 -24.14 0.55 8.88
C GLU A 235 -23.00 0.20 9.84
N ARG A 236 -21.81 -0.15 9.32
CA ARG A 236 -20.63 -0.46 10.14
C ARG A 236 -20.18 0.72 10.99
N SER A 237 -20.25 1.94 10.46
CA SER A 237 -19.89 3.15 11.23
C SER A 237 -20.80 3.34 12.44
N LYS A 238 -22.10 3.02 12.31
CA LYS A 238 -23.08 3.08 13.41
C LYS A 238 -22.87 1.93 14.40
N GLU A 239 -22.68 0.72 13.91
CA GLU A 239 -22.44 -0.48 14.73
C GLU A 239 -21.20 -0.32 15.62
N LEU A 240 -20.11 0.21 15.04
CA LEU A 240 -18.84 0.45 15.72
C LEU A 240 -18.77 1.83 16.38
N LYS A 241 -19.86 2.59 16.37
CA LYS A 241 -20.03 3.88 17.03
C LYS A 241 -18.94 4.91 16.67
N ALA A 242 -18.55 4.99 15.40
CA ALA A 242 -17.69 6.05 14.91
C ALA A 242 -18.28 7.42 15.29
N SER A 243 -17.45 8.41 15.65
CA SER A 243 -17.95 9.73 16.04
C SER A 243 -18.62 10.47 14.89
N SER A 244 -18.18 10.19 13.66
CA SER A 244 -18.75 10.68 12.42
C SER A 244 -18.46 9.70 11.30
N PHE A 245 -19.31 9.71 10.28
CA PHE A 245 -19.10 9.02 9.03
C PHE A 245 -19.25 10.02 7.89
N THR A 246 -18.16 10.32 7.19
CA THR A 246 -18.10 11.38 6.19
C THR A 246 -17.65 10.84 4.85
N ILE A 247 -18.50 10.99 3.84
CA ILE A 247 -18.13 10.84 2.44
C ILE A 247 -17.44 12.13 2.04
N THR A 248 -16.16 12.07 1.67
CA THR A 248 -15.34 13.26 1.41
C THR A 248 -15.79 13.93 0.10
N PRO A 249 -16.38 15.14 0.12
CA PRO A 249 -16.61 15.89 -1.10
C PRO A 249 -15.26 16.30 -1.71
N LEU A 250 -15.24 16.54 -3.03
CA LEU A 250 -14.03 17.06 -3.67
C LEU A 250 -13.78 18.50 -3.21
N LEU A 251 -12.58 18.74 -2.72
CA LEU A 251 -12.15 20.09 -2.33
C LEU A 251 -12.05 20.99 -3.57
N PRO A 252 -12.49 22.26 -3.48
CA PRO A 252 -12.27 23.22 -4.56
C PRO A 252 -10.79 23.30 -4.95
N GLY A 253 -10.50 23.14 -6.24
CA GLY A 253 -9.14 23.17 -6.80
C GLY A 253 -8.34 21.86 -6.72
N ILE A 254 -8.83 20.79 -6.06
CA ILE A 254 -8.07 19.53 -5.96
C ILE A 254 -7.86 18.86 -7.32
N SER A 255 -8.82 19.00 -8.22
CA SER A 255 -8.75 18.46 -9.58
C SER A 255 -7.68 19.14 -10.44
N ASP A 256 -7.37 20.40 -10.13
CA ASP A 256 -6.37 21.21 -10.83
C ASP A 256 -5.01 21.20 -10.12
N ALA A 257 -4.95 20.66 -8.89
CA ALA A 257 -3.75 20.57 -8.11
C ALA A 257 -2.73 19.63 -8.77
N LYS A 258 -1.48 20.09 -8.86
CA LYS A 258 -0.38 19.24 -9.34
C LYS A 258 -0.05 18.19 -8.27
N LEU A 259 -0.42 16.95 -8.53
CA LEU A 259 -0.07 15.80 -7.68
C LEU A 259 1.29 15.21 -8.09
N GLY A 260 2.04 14.72 -7.11
CA GLY A 260 3.28 13.99 -7.37
C GLY A 260 3.07 12.57 -7.90
N LEU A 261 1.86 12.02 -7.75
CA LEU A 261 1.44 10.75 -8.36
C LEU A 261 0.52 11.00 -9.55
N ALA A 262 0.84 10.40 -10.69
CA ALA A 262 0.05 10.56 -11.90
C ALA A 262 -1.22 9.69 -11.91
N GLY A 263 -2.23 10.16 -12.66
CA GLY A 263 -3.47 9.45 -12.92
C GLY A 263 -4.70 10.10 -12.28
N VAL A 264 -5.82 10.12 -13.00
CA VAL A 264 -7.08 10.78 -12.57
C VAL A 264 -7.64 10.22 -11.27
N HIS A 265 -7.42 8.94 -11.00
CA HIS A 265 -7.85 8.28 -9.75
C HIS A 265 -7.08 8.80 -8.53
N GLN A 266 -5.91 9.43 -8.71
CA GLN A 266 -5.14 10.01 -7.62
C GLN A 266 -5.80 11.25 -7.03
N ILE A 267 -6.70 11.92 -7.76
CA ILE A 267 -7.45 13.08 -7.26
C ILE A 267 -8.29 12.66 -6.04
N GLN A 268 -9.02 11.55 -6.13
CA GLN A 268 -9.80 11.04 -4.99
C GLN A 268 -8.91 10.53 -3.85
N ASN A 269 -7.79 9.87 -4.17
CA ASN A 269 -6.84 9.41 -3.15
C ASN A 269 -6.20 10.57 -2.39
N ALA A 270 -5.82 11.63 -3.11
CA ALA A 270 -5.29 12.87 -2.56
C ALA A 270 -6.35 13.60 -1.73
N ASN A 271 -7.57 13.74 -2.25
CA ASN A 271 -8.68 14.35 -1.53
C ASN A 271 -8.91 13.67 -0.17
N LEU A 272 -9.04 12.35 -0.15
CA LEU A 272 -9.19 11.60 1.09
C LEU A 272 -7.98 11.79 2.03
N ALA A 273 -6.75 11.81 1.50
CA ALA A 273 -5.55 12.06 2.30
C ALA A 273 -5.56 13.44 2.98
N VAL A 274 -6.07 14.48 2.30
CA VAL A 274 -6.23 15.82 2.87
C VAL A 274 -7.19 15.80 4.07
N TYR A 275 -8.36 15.18 3.93
CA TYR A 275 -9.31 15.02 5.03
C TYR A 275 -8.70 14.27 6.23
N LEU A 276 -8.01 13.16 5.96
CA LEU A 276 -7.36 12.36 7.01
C LEU A 276 -6.27 13.16 7.74
N ALA A 277 -5.36 13.81 7.00
CA ALA A 277 -4.27 14.57 7.58
C ALA A 277 -4.76 15.80 8.36
N GLN A 278 -5.72 16.56 7.84
CA GLN A 278 -6.20 17.77 8.51
C GLN A 278 -7.12 17.47 9.69
N THR A 279 -7.88 16.37 9.65
CA THR A 279 -8.62 15.90 10.84
C THR A 279 -7.66 15.47 11.93
N PHE A 280 -6.60 14.74 11.57
CA PHE A 280 -5.55 14.35 12.51
C PHE A 280 -4.84 15.55 13.14
N LEU A 281 -4.51 16.56 12.33
CA LEU A 281 -3.88 17.80 12.79
C LEU A 281 -4.84 18.75 13.52
N GLN A 282 -6.15 18.45 13.53
CA GLN A 282 -7.21 19.31 14.08
C GLN A 282 -7.22 20.71 13.44
N THR A 283 -7.13 20.74 12.10
CA THR A 283 -7.13 21.95 11.27
C THR A 283 -8.27 21.93 10.27
N ASP A 284 -8.67 23.11 9.79
CA ASP A 284 -9.72 23.23 8.78
C ASP A 284 -9.34 22.55 7.46
N VAL A 285 -10.27 21.79 6.90
CA VAL A 285 -10.02 21.03 5.67
C VAL A 285 -9.96 21.97 4.46
N SER A 286 -8.78 22.13 3.87
CA SER A 286 -8.50 23.08 2.79
C SER A 286 -7.18 22.79 2.08
N LEU A 287 -7.03 23.26 0.83
CA LEU A 287 -5.77 23.19 0.07
C LEU A 287 -4.84 24.35 0.43
N ASN A 288 -4.33 24.36 1.66
CA ASN A 288 -3.32 25.33 2.10
C ASN A 288 -1.92 24.94 1.59
N ASP A 289 -0.93 25.81 1.84
CA ASP A 289 0.41 25.68 1.25
C ASP A 289 1.10 24.35 1.59
N TYR A 290 1.03 23.88 2.84
CA TYR A 290 1.67 22.61 3.23
C TYR A 290 0.95 21.40 2.63
N VAL A 291 -0.38 21.49 2.45
CA VAL A 291 -1.15 20.45 1.75
C VAL A 291 -0.73 20.39 0.29
N ILE A 292 -0.70 21.54 -0.42
CA ILE A 292 -0.34 21.60 -1.83
C ILE A 292 1.08 21.07 -2.04
N GLU A 293 2.05 21.51 -1.23
CA GLU A 293 3.43 21.05 -1.35
C GLU A 293 3.58 19.56 -0.99
N GLY A 294 2.87 19.07 0.03
CA GLY A 294 2.83 17.65 0.38
C GLY A 294 2.28 16.79 -0.76
N LEU A 295 1.14 17.18 -1.34
CA LEU A 295 0.53 16.48 -2.49
C LEU A 295 1.46 16.46 -3.71
N LYS A 296 2.09 17.60 -4.02
CA LYS A 296 2.98 17.77 -5.16
C LYS A 296 4.29 17.00 -5.04
N LYS A 297 4.86 16.90 -3.83
CA LYS A 297 6.13 16.18 -3.60
C LYS A 297 5.96 14.69 -3.27
N THR A 298 4.72 14.21 -3.15
CA THR A 298 4.47 12.79 -2.89
C THR A 298 5.01 11.94 -4.05
N SER A 299 5.91 11.02 -3.73
CA SER A 299 6.42 10.00 -4.66
C SER A 299 6.13 8.61 -4.10
N TRP A 300 5.83 7.66 -4.98
CA TRP A 300 5.58 6.27 -4.60
C TRP A 300 6.17 5.32 -5.66
N PRO A 301 7.28 4.62 -5.35
CA PRO A 301 7.93 3.74 -6.31
C PRO A 301 6.98 2.71 -6.92
N GLY A 302 7.08 2.50 -8.23
CA GLY A 302 6.22 1.57 -8.98
C GLY A 302 4.76 2.02 -9.18
N ARG A 303 4.45 3.31 -9.00
CA ARG A 303 3.15 3.91 -9.35
C ARG A 303 3.34 5.04 -10.33
N CYS A 304 3.11 4.75 -11.62
CA CYS A 304 3.24 5.70 -12.71
C CYS A 304 4.55 6.50 -12.61
N GLN A 305 5.63 5.78 -12.33
CA GLN A 305 6.93 6.35 -12.00
C GLN A 305 7.74 6.55 -13.27
N THR A 306 8.21 7.78 -13.49
CA THR A 306 9.15 8.10 -14.58
C THR A 306 10.55 8.22 -14.00
N VAL A 307 11.51 7.48 -14.53
CA VAL A 307 12.90 7.47 -14.08
C VAL A 307 13.82 7.62 -15.29
N SER A 308 14.67 8.64 -15.31
CA SER A 308 15.75 8.73 -16.29
C SER A 308 16.87 7.75 -15.91
N ASP A 309 17.42 7.04 -16.89
CA ASP A 309 18.51 6.11 -16.65
C ASP A 309 19.78 6.85 -16.19
N LEU A 310 20.43 6.34 -15.14
CA LEU A 310 21.63 6.96 -14.56
C LEU A 310 22.83 6.89 -15.51
N SER A 311 22.89 5.87 -16.35
CA SER A 311 24.00 5.62 -17.27
C SER A 311 23.76 6.18 -18.68
N SER A 312 22.50 6.47 -19.03
CA SER A 312 22.11 6.94 -20.36
C SER A 312 21.04 8.04 -20.29
N GLN A 313 21.44 9.28 -20.57
CA GLN A 313 20.52 10.44 -20.58
C GLN A 313 19.40 10.35 -21.62
N ASN A 314 19.54 9.46 -22.62
CA ASN A 314 18.56 9.26 -23.68
C ASN A 314 17.58 8.11 -23.40
N LEU A 315 17.70 7.45 -22.24
CA LEU A 315 16.83 6.35 -21.83
C LEU A 315 15.96 6.77 -20.65
N THR A 316 14.65 6.56 -20.78
CA THR A 316 13.67 6.84 -19.74
C THR A 316 12.85 5.58 -19.46
N TRP A 317 12.78 5.20 -18.20
CA TRP A 317 11.98 4.09 -17.68
C TRP A 317 10.62 4.59 -17.19
N PHE A 318 9.56 3.95 -17.67
CA PHE A 318 8.19 4.16 -17.18
C PHE A 318 7.77 2.90 -16.41
N LEU A 319 7.73 2.99 -15.08
CA LEU A 319 7.55 1.86 -14.19
C LEU A 319 6.18 1.91 -13.52
N ASP A 320 5.40 0.83 -13.64
CA ASP A 320 4.14 0.66 -12.92
C ASP A 320 3.89 -0.81 -12.56
N GLY A 321 3.41 -1.05 -11.33
CA GLY A 321 3.03 -2.37 -10.83
C GLY A 321 1.61 -2.83 -11.21
N ALA A 322 1.03 -2.31 -12.28
CA ALA A 322 -0.29 -2.70 -12.79
C ALA A 322 -0.35 -4.19 -13.11
N HIS A 323 -1.40 -4.85 -12.60
CA HIS A 323 -1.53 -6.30 -12.66
C HIS A 323 -2.99 -6.78 -12.74
N THR A 324 -3.90 -5.87 -13.02
CA THR A 324 -5.33 -6.11 -13.33
C THR A 324 -5.71 -5.33 -14.59
N LEU A 325 -6.83 -5.66 -15.21
CA LEU A 325 -7.30 -4.94 -16.40
C LEU A 325 -7.52 -3.45 -16.13
N GLU A 326 -8.08 -3.11 -14.97
CA GLU A 326 -8.37 -1.74 -14.56
C GLU A 326 -7.09 -0.95 -14.26
N SER A 327 -6.10 -1.58 -13.62
CA SER A 327 -4.81 -0.94 -13.35
C SER A 327 -3.98 -0.76 -14.63
N LEU A 328 -4.08 -1.70 -15.59
CA LEU A 328 -3.48 -1.53 -16.91
C LEU A 328 -4.13 -0.41 -17.71
N ASP A 329 -5.45 -0.26 -17.67
CA ASP A 329 -6.14 0.88 -18.27
C ASP A 329 -5.63 2.21 -17.67
N CYS A 330 -5.44 2.28 -16.35
CA CYS A 330 -4.87 3.46 -15.69
C CYS A 330 -3.42 3.73 -16.15
N CYS A 331 -2.59 2.69 -16.19
CA CYS A 331 -1.19 2.79 -16.64
C CYS A 331 -1.10 3.29 -18.09
N MET A 332 -1.94 2.77 -18.99
CA MET A 332 -1.97 3.20 -20.38
C MET A 332 -2.47 4.62 -20.56
N ARG A 333 -3.45 5.08 -19.77
CA ARG A 333 -3.84 6.50 -19.77
C ARG A 333 -2.69 7.41 -19.35
N TRP A 334 -1.94 7.01 -18.34
CA TRP A 334 -0.79 7.77 -17.88
C TRP A 334 0.32 7.80 -18.93
N HIS A 335 0.74 6.64 -19.45
CA HIS A 335 1.85 6.58 -20.40
C HIS A 335 1.49 7.25 -21.73
N VAL A 336 0.28 7.03 -22.25
CA VAL A 336 -0.18 7.62 -23.52
C VAL A 336 -0.79 9.01 -23.28
N SER A 337 -0.06 9.85 -22.57
CA SER A 337 -0.43 11.25 -22.34
C SER A 337 0.68 12.21 -22.80
N PRO A 338 0.36 13.46 -23.15
CA PRO A 338 1.35 14.47 -23.54
C PRO A 338 2.39 14.71 -22.44
N GLY A 339 3.67 14.75 -22.81
CA GLY A 339 4.79 14.96 -21.88
C GLY A 339 5.24 13.71 -21.13
N VAL A 340 4.57 12.56 -21.33
CA VAL A 340 4.97 11.26 -20.78
C VAL A 340 5.47 10.36 -21.91
N GLY A 341 4.59 9.59 -22.54
CA GLY A 341 4.92 8.74 -23.70
C GLY A 341 4.66 9.43 -25.03
N LEU A 342 3.81 10.46 -25.06
CA LEU A 342 3.57 11.28 -26.24
C LEU A 342 4.42 12.56 -26.18
N PRO A 343 5.11 12.94 -27.28
CA PRO A 343 5.86 14.19 -27.30
C PRO A 343 4.94 15.41 -27.21
N GLU A 344 5.34 16.45 -26.45
CA GLU A 344 4.55 17.69 -26.33
C GLU A 344 4.50 18.52 -27.63
N LYS A 345 5.51 18.35 -28.51
CA LYS A 345 5.64 19.08 -29.77
C LYS A 345 5.79 18.09 -30.92
N SER A 346 5.03 18.26 -32.00
CA SER A 346 5.06 17.32 -33.15
C SER A 346 6.38 17.31 -33.93
N THR A 347 7.33 18.19 -33.59
CA THR A 347 8.62 18.35 -34.27
C THR A 347 9.74 17.50 -33.67
N SER A 348 9.54 16.87 -32.52
CA SER A 348 10.53 15.94 -31.97
C SER A 348 10.48 14.60 -32.70
N ALA A 349 11.64 14.05 -33.04
CA ALA A 349 11.75 12.71 -33.61
C ALA A 349 11.04 11.69 -32.72
N ARG A 350 10.31 10.74 -33.34
CA ARG A 350 9.59 9.68 -32.61
C ARG A 350 10.59 8.88 -31.77
N PRO A 351 10.42 8.80 -30.43
CA PRO A 351 11.29 8.00 -29.60
C PRO A 351 11.08 6.51 -29.89
N LYS A 352 12.14 5.71 -29.80
CA LYS A 352 12.00 4.25 -29.79
C LYS A 352 11.33 3.83 -28.48
N ARG A 353 10.22 3.09 -28.54
CA ARG A 353 9.47 2.62 -27.36
C ARG A 353 9.48 1.11 -27.27
N ILE A 354 9.90 0.61 -26.11
CA ILE A 354 9.92 -0.82 -25.81
C ILE A 354 9.00 -1.06 -24.62
N LEU A 355 8.02 -1.95 -24.80
CA LEU A 355 7.15 -2.41 -23.72
C LEU A 355 7.73 -3.68 -23.12
N VAL A 356 8.05 -3.65 -21.82
CA VAL A 356 8.44 -4.83 -21.06
C VAL A 356 7.30 -5.19 -20.11
N PHE A 357 6.81 -6.42 -20.20
CA PHE A 357 5.65 -6.85 -19.42
C PHE A 357 5.81 -8.27 -18.88
N ASN A 358 5.29 -8.51 -17.66
CA ASN A 358 5.24 -9.83 -17.03
C ASN A 358 3.81 -10.17 -16.59
N CYS A 359 3.42 -11.42 -16.75
CA CYS A 359 2.12 -11.94 -16.36
C CYS A 359 2.27 -13.11 -15.36
N THR A 360 1.96 -12.86 -14.09
CA THR A 360 2.00 -13.88 -13.03
C THR A 360 0.63 -14.53 -12.79
N SER A 361 0.63 -15.70 -12.15
CA SER A 361 -0.55 -16.29 -11.48
C SER A 361 -1.74 -16.65 -12.37
N GLY A 362 -1.48 -17.27 -13.53
CA GLY A 362 -2.54 -17.85 -14.38
C GLY A 362 -3.39 -16.83 -15.16
N ARG A 363 -2.98 -15.56 -15.17
CA ARG A 363 -3.61 -14.51 -15.99
C ARG A 363 -3.22 -14.66 -17.45
N SER A 364 -4.15 -14.34 -18.35
CA SER A 364 -3.92 -14.44 -19.79
C SER A 364 -3.20 -13.21 -20.33
N GLY A 365 -1.95 -13.37 -20.79
CA GLY A 365 -1.19 -12.30 -21.42
C GLY A 365 -1.91 -11.69 -22.63
N SER A 366 -2.66 -12.49 -23.39
CA SER A 366 -3.44 -11.99 -24.54
C SER A 366 -4.59 -11.08 -24.11
N SER A 367 -5.27 -11.39 -23.00
CA SER A 367 -6.33 -10.53 -22.46
C SER A 367 -5.77 -9.16 -22.04
N PHE A 368 -4.60 -9.15 -21.40
CA PHE A 368 -3.95 -7.93 -20.95
C PHE A 368 -3.46 -7.08 -22.12
N LEU A 369 -2.82 -7.69 -23.11
CA LEU A 369 -2.44 -7.00 -24.34
C LEU A 369 -3.65 -6.40 -25.06
N SER A 370 -4.74 -7.16 -25.20
CA SER A 370 -5.95 -6.66 -25.85
C SER A 370 -6.53 -5.45 -25.12
N ALA A 371 -6.56 -5.47 -23.79
CA ALA A 371 -7.01 -4.33 -22.99
C ALA A 371 -6.09 -3.11 -23.14
N MET A 372 -4.77 -3.32 -23.10
CA MET A 372 -3.79 -2.26 -23.34
C MET A 372 -3.91 -1.67 -24.74
N TYR A 373 -4.09 -2.52 -25.76
CA TYR A 373 -4.23 -2.10 -27.15
C TYR A 373 -5.49 -1.27 -27.38
N ALA A 374 -6.62 -1.75 -26.86
CA ALA A 374 -7.89 -1.02 -26.91
C ALA A 374 -7.73 0.35 -26.24
N LYS A 375 -7.02 0.41 -25.09
CA LYS A 375 -6.85 1.66 -24.39
C LYS A 375 -5.88 2.62 -25.08
N LEU A 376 -4.78 2.10 -25.61
CA LEU A 376 -3.83 2.83 -26.43
C LEU A 376 -4.55 3.53 -27.59
N SER A 377 -5.37 2.79 -28.34
CA SER A 377 -6.16 3.34 -29.46
C SER A 377 -7.04 4.51 -29.02
N ALA A 378 -7.79 4.33 -27.93
CA ALA A 378 -8.64 5.39 -27.41
C ALA A 378 -7.86 6.63 -26.95
N GLN A 379 -6.67 6.47 -26.35
CA GLN A 379 -5.84 7.61 -25.92
C GLN A 379 -5.17 8.33 -27.08
N LEU A 380 -4.69 7.61 -28.09
CA LEU A 380 -4.15 8.22 -29.31
C LEU A 380 -5.20 9.08 -30.02
N GLN A 381 -6.44 8.57 -30.12
CA GLN A 381 -7.57 9.33 -30.68
C GLN A 381 -7.91 10.56 -29.82
N LEU A 382 -7.99 10.39 -28.49
CA LEU A 382 -8.30 11.47 -27.55
C LEU A 382 -7.29 12.63 -27.67
N HIS A 383 -6.01 12.30 -27.83
CA HIS A 383 -4.93 13.27 -27.94
C HIS A 383 -4.61 13.67 -29.39
N GLN A 384 -5.42 13.25 -30.36
CA GLN A 384 -5.25 13.56 -31.79
C GLN A 384 -3.84 13.24 -32.30
N SER A 385 -3.25 12.15 -31.80
CA SER A 385 -1.92 11.70 -32.20
C SER A 385 -1.93 11.18 -33.63
N LEU A 386 -0.83 11.40 -34.36
CA LEU A 386 -0.60 10.82 -35.69
C LEU A 386 -0.08 9.38 -35.63
N GLU A 387 0.26 8.89 -34.43
CA GLU A 387 0.71 7.50 -34.25
C GLU A 387 -0.46 6.52 -34.33
N THR A 388 -0.18 5.30 -34.77
CA THR A 388 -1.17 4.21 -34.77
C THR A 388 -0.86 3.20 -33.66
N PRO A 389 -1.87 2.51 -33.10
CA PRO A 389 -1.65 1.53 -32.04
C PRO A 389 -0.66 0.42 -32.41
N GLU A 390 -0.66 -0.02 -33.67
CA GLU A 390 0.22 -1.06 -34.21
C GLU A 390 1.69 -0.63 -34.27
N ARG A 391 1.95 0.68 -34.29
CA ARG A 391 3.29 1.27 -34.38
C ARG A 391 3.67 2.07 -33.16
N TYR A 392 2.89 2.05 -32.08
CA TYR A 392 3.22 2.85 -30.91
C TYR A 392 4.45 2.32 -30.17
N PHE A 393 4.49 1.00 -29.94
CA PHE A 393 5.65 0.28 -29.42
C PHE A 393 6.42 -0.36 -30.57
N ASP A 394 7.74 -0.18 -30.59
CA ASP A 394 8.63 -0.82 -31.58
C ASP A 394 8.90 -2.28 -31.22
N GLU A 395 8.96 -2.59 -29.93
CA GLU A 395 9.21 -3.93 -29.41
C GLU A 395 8.34 -4.19 -28.18
N VAL A 396 7.86 -5.43 -28.04
CA VAL A 396 7.11 -5.91 -26.87
C VAL A 396 7.81 -7.17 -26.35
N ILE A 397 8.31 -7.08 -25.11
CA ILE A 397 9.04 -8.15 -24.45
C ILE A 397 8.16 -8.76 -23.37
N PHE A 398 7.95 -10.07 -23.47
CA PHE A 398 7.28 -10.87 -22.45
C PHE A 398 8.29 -11.57 -21.56
N CYS A 399 8.34 -11.15 -20.30
CA CYS A 399 9.15 -11.83 -19.29
C CYS A 399 8.40 -13.09 -18.80
N THR A 400 9.12 -14.20 -18.65
CA THR A 400 8.58 -15.40 -17.99
C THR A 400 8.66 -15.24 -16.47
N ASN A 401 7.85 -16.01 -15.73
CA ASN A 401 7.83 -16.00 -14.26
C ASN A 401 9.06 -16.64 -13.60
N VAL A 402 10.12 -16.93 -14.36
CA VAL A 402 11.35 -17.54 -13.84
C VAL A 402 12.32 -16.43 -13.47
N THR A 403 12.34 -16.07 -12.18
CA THR A 403 13.34 -15.18 -11.61
C THR A 403 14.68 -15.92 -11.52
N TYR A 404 15.53 -15.76 -12.55
CA TYR A 404 16.90 -16.25 -12.65
C TYR A 404 17.10 -17.78 -12.61
N THR A 405 18.19 -18.24 -13.21
CA THR A 405 18.57 -19.66 -13.35
C THR A 405 19.01 -20.32 -12.04
N ASP A 406 19.24 -19.56 -10.96
CA ASP A 406 19.78 -20.02 -9.68
C ASP A 406 18.76 -19.97 -8.51
N GLY A 407 17.55 -19.45 -8.72
CA GLY A 407 16.46 -19.46 -7.74
C GLY A 407 16.70 -18.61 -6.49
N CYS A 408 17.71 -17.73 -6.46
CA CYS A 408 18.07 -16.94 -5.29
C CYS A 408 17.57 -15.49 -5.38
N PHE A 409 17.03 -14.96 -4.26
CA PHE A 409 16.78 -13.53 -4.08
C PHE A 409 18.10 -12.82 -3.77
N LYS A 410 18.54 -11.87 -4.60
CA LYS A 410 19.59 -10.92 -4.19
C LYS A 410 18.97 -9.85 -3.30
N GLY A 411 19.29 -9.89 -1.99
CA GLY A 411 19.32 -8.68 -1.18
C GLY A 411 20.27 -7.68 -1.85
N GLY A 412 19.76 -6.48 -2.14
CA GLY A 412 20.42 -5.52 -3.01
C GLY A 412 21.80 -5.07 -2.51
N LYS A 413 22.73 -4.92 -3.45
CA LYS A 413 23.73 -3.86 -3.39
C LYS A 413 23.42 -2.92 -4.53
N TYR A 414 22.91 -1.74 -4.20
CA TYR A 414 22.91 -0.60 -5.10
C TYR A 414 24.13 0.22 -4.70
N GLU A 415 25.17 0.19 -5.54
CA GLU A 415 26.26 1.17 -5.45
C GLU A 415 25.79 2.45 -6.16
N VAL A 416 26.09 3.58 -5.50
CA VAL A 416 25.58 4.94 -5.77
C VAL A 416 25.90 5.43 -7.17
#